data_AF-A0A3B0R6I8-F1
#
_entry.id   AF-A0A3B0R6I8-F1
#
_cell.length_a   1.000
_cell.length_b   1.000
_cell.length_c   1.000
_cell.angle_alpha   90.00
_cell.angle_beta   90.00
_cell.angle_gamma   90.00
#
_symmetry.space_group_name_H-M   'P 1'
#
loop_
_entity.id
_entity.type
_entity.pdbx_description
1 polymer ?
#
loop_
_entity_poly.entity_id
_entity_poly.type
_entity_poly.pdbx_seq_one_letter_code
_entity_poly.pdbx_strand_id
1 'polypeptide(L)'
;MVEKLAMPGESWDAVLRGHKLLLGIYRQHVNTISRYIGGIYVDRTFVGQATASAAPLVPVPLEQQKYAMAMLAKHVFAPGALTIPGNLLSHLQAQRRGFSGAKAPLVRLDVGKVQQSALSHLLHVTTLRRIVDSGFYGNEYDVHAVLGDLTSAIFDVDLRISVNSYRKDLQVSYVEQLIMAFNGDAKDNVALSSIYAQITHIDRLMARSSKSADAATKAHRRYIRQLIEAALAKH
;
A
#
# COMPACT_ATOMS: atom_id res chain seq x y z
N MET A 1 18.71 -3.37 17.60
CA MET A 1 17.68 -2.61 18.35
C MET A 1 17.56 -3.13 19.78
N VAL A 2 17.30 -4.43 19.97
CA VAL A 2 17.25 -5.07 21.29
C VAL A 2 18.51 -4.77 22.11
N GLU A 3 19.69 -5.07 21.58
CA GLU A 3 20.99 -4.81 22.23
C GLU A 3 21.24 -3.34 22.60
N LYS A 4 20.62 -2.38 21.90
CA LYS A 4 20.82 -0.94 22.13
C LYS A 4 19.84 -0.34 23.13
N LEU A 5 18.66 -0.96 23.29
CA LEU A 5 17.55 -0.41 24.08
C LEU A 5 17.21 -1.26 25.31
N ALA A 6 17.71 -2.48 25.41
CA ALA A 6 17.56 -3.32 26.58
C ALA A 6 18.64 -2.97 27.61
N MET A 7 18.22 -2.60 28.82
CA MET A 7 19.13 -2.29 29.93
C MET A 7 18.98 -3.30 31.07
N PRO A 8 20.08 -3.73 31.72
CA PRO A 8 20.01 -4.59 32.89
C PRO A 8 19.13 -3.97 33.99
N GLY A 9 18.19 -4.75 34.52
CA GLY A 9 17.27 -4.30 35.58
C GLY A 9 16.04 -3.52 35.09
N GLU A 10 15.92 -3.24 33.79
CA GLU A 10 14.79 -2.51 33.22
C GLU A 10 13.78 -3.40 32.48
N SER A 11 12.58 -2.84 32.25
CA SER A 11 11.54 -3.44 31.41
C SER A 11 11.90 -3.45 29.91
N TRP A 12 11.25 -4.34 29.14
CA TRP A 12 11.30 -4.35 27.67
C TRP A 12 10.52 -3.20 27.01
N ASP A 13 9.90 -2.30 27.79
CA ASP A 13 9.06 -1.22 27.24
C ASP A 13 9.86 -0.26 26.34
N ALA A 14 11.15 -0.03 26.64
CA ALA A 14 12.04 0.76 25.79
C ALA A 14 12.17 0.17 24.37
N VAL A 15 12.26 -1.17 24.26
CA VAL A 15 12.31 -1.88 22.97
C VAL A 15 11.00 -1.74 22.21
N LEU A 16 9.86 -1.87 22.91
CA LEU A 16 8.53 -1.67 22.32
C LEU A 16 8.32 -0.24 21.82
N ARG A 17 8.67 0.78 22.61
CA ARG A 17 8.58 2.20 22.22
C ARG A 17 9.48 2.50 21.02
N GLY A 18 10.72 2.01 21.04
CA GLY A 18 11.65 2.15 19.93
C GLY A 18 11.12 1.52 18.64
N HIS A 19 10.56 0.32 18.72
CA HIS A 19 9.92 -0.34 17.59
C HIS A 19 8.78 0.49 16.99
N LYS A 20 7.86 0.98 17.83
CA LYS A 20 6.73 1.80 17.39
C LYS A 20 7.18 3.12 16.75
N LEU A 21 8.22 3.75 17.30
CA LEU A 21 8.82 4.95 16.73
C LEU A 21 9.37 4.69 15.33
N LEU A 22 10.18 3.64 15.16
CA LEU A 22 10.74 3.27 13.86
C LEU A 22 9.64 2.94 12.85
N LEU A 23 8.61 2.21 13.24
CA LEU A 23 7.49 1.91 12.37
C LEU A 23 6.71 3.19 11.97
N GLY A 24 6.56 4.12 12.91
CA GLY A 24 5.96 5.43 12.65
C GLY A 24 6.74 6.26 11.62
N ILE A 25 8.07 6.32 11.77
CA ILE A 25 8.98 6.97 10.81
C ILE A 25 8.91 6.27 9.45
N TYR A 26 8.94 4.93 9.44
CA TYR A 26 8.81 4.15 8.22
C TYR A 26 7.52 4.48 7.47
N ARG A 27 6.39 4.52 8.18
CA ARG A 27 5.10 4.92 7.62
C ARG A 27 5.12 6.33 7.05
N GLN A 28 5.80 7.29 7.69
CA GLN A 28 5.97 8.64 7.15
C GLN A 28 6.74 8.63 5.82
N HIS A 29 7.81 7.84 5.71
CA HIS A 29 8.53 7.69 4.45
C HIS A 29 7.67 7.06 3.36
N VAL A 30 6.90 6.02 3.68
CA VAL A 30 5.95 5.40 2.75
C VAL A 30 4.94 6.43 2.23
N ASN A 31 4.41 7.27 3.13
CA ASN A 31 3.52 8.37 2.78
C ASN A 31 4.18 9.42 1.89
N THR A 32 5.46 9.75 2.12
CA THR A 32 6.20 10.68 1.25
C THR A 32 6.43 10.08 -0.13
N ILE A 33 6.84 8.80 -0.21
CA ILE A 33 7.07 8.10 -1.47
C ILE A 33 5.78 8.02 -2.28
N SER A 34 4.65 7.68 -1.66
CA SER A 34 3.37 7.56 -2.37
C SER A 34 2.89 8.88 -3.00
N ARG A 35 3.31 10.04 -2.47
CA ARG A 35 2.97 11.37 -3.00
C ARG A 35 3.70 11.74 -4.29
N TYR A 36 4.79 11.06 -4.62
CA TYR A 36 5.45 11.26 -5.92
C TYR A 36 4.59 10.71 -7.07
N ILE A 37 3.80 9.65 -6.84
CA ILE A 37 2.91 9.08 -7.85
C ILE A 37 1.69 10.00 -8.02
N GLY A 38 1.49 10.51 -9.23
CA GLY A 38 0.50 11.54 -9.52
C GLY A 38 0.78 12.87 -8.81
N GLY A 39 2.03 13.12 -8.40
CA GLY A 39 2.44 14.35 -7.74
C GLY A 39 2.58 15.50 -8.73
N ILE A 40 2.41 16.73 -8.23
CA ILE A 40 2.61 17.96 -9.00
C ILE A 40 3.48 18.89 -8.14
N TYR A 41 4.60 19.32 -8.69
CA TYR A 41 5.39 20.40 -8.13
C TYR A 41 4.63 21.72 -8.32
N VAL A 42 4.47 22.44 -7.21
CA VAL A 42 3.79 23.73 -7.19
C VAL A 42 4.83 24.80 -6.91
N ASP A 43 5.08 25.64 -7.91
CA ASP A 43 5.85 26.86 -7.76
C ASP A 43 4.92 28.05 -7.51
N ARG A 44 5.26 28.87 -6.51
CA ARG A 44 4.48 30.03 -6.05
C ARG A 44 5.26 31.34 -6.18
N THR A 45 6.39 31.35 -6.89
CA THR A 45 7.11 32.59 -7.18
C THR A 45 6.22 33.58 -7.95
N PHE A 46 6.30 34.86 -7.60
CA PHE A 46 5.53 35.89 -8.28
C PHE A 46 6.07 36.15 -9.69
N VAL A 47 5.21 36.66 -10.58
CA VAL A 47 5.60 37.08 -11.94
C VAL A 47 6.73 38.11 -11.83
N GLY A 48 7.83 37.84 -12.55
CA GLY A 48 9.04 38.68 -12.54
C GLY A 48 10.09 38.30 -11.51
N GLN A 49 9.84 37.32 -10.62
CA GLN A 49 10.86 36.74 -9.75
C GLN A 49 11.58 35.58 -10.45
N ALA A 50 12.87 35.42 -10.16
CA ALA A 50 13.66 34.32 -10.70
C ALA A 50 13.19 32.97 -10.11
N THR A 51 12.93 31.99 -10.97
CA THR A 51 12.63 30.61 -10.59
C THR A 51 13.29 29.62 -11.55
N ALA A 52 13.55 28.41 -11.05
CA ALA A 52 14.01 27.26 -11.83
C ALA A 52 12.85 26.43 -12.43
N SER A 53 11.60 26.69 -12.03
CA SER A 53 10.45 25.95 -12.54
C SER A 53 10.03 26.47 -13.92
N ALA A 54 9.76 25.55 -14.85
CA ALA A 54 9.27 25.90 -16.18
C ALA A 54 7.82 26.44 -16.16
N ALA A 55 7.02 26.07 -15.14
CA ALA A 55 5.65 26.52 -14.95
C ALA A 55 5.26 26.48 -13.46
N PRO A 56 4.20 27.18 -13.03
CA PRO A 56 3.69 27.10 -11.66
C PRO A 56 3.23 25.70 -11.25
N LEU A 57 2.83 24.87 -12.21
CA LEU A 57 2.41 23.48 -12.00
C LEU A 57 3.21 22.59 -12.94
N VAL A 58 4.02 21.70 -12.37
CA VAL A 58 4.84 20.74 -13.14
C VAL A 58 4.60 19.34 -12.59
N PRO A 59 4.07 18.39 -13.38
CA PRO A 59 3.93 17.01 -12.95
C PRO A 59 5.29 16.42 -12.54
N VAL A 60 5.29 15.51 -11.57
CA VAL A 60 6.51 14.75 -11.25
C VAL A 60 6.93 13.95 -12.50
N PRO A 61 8.21 13.97 -12.91
CA PRO A 61 8.67 13.22 -14.08
C PRO A 61 8.35 11.72 -13.99
N LEU A 62 8.01 11.10 -15.13
CA LEU A 62 7.63 9.68 -15.23
C LEU A 62 8.61 8.76 -14.49
N GLU A 63 9.91 8.93 -14.74
CA GLU A 63 10.98 8.14 -14.12
C GLU A 63 10.92 8.18 -12.60
N GLN A 64 10.66 9.36 -12.03
CA GLN A 64 10.60 9.52 -10.58
C GLN A 64 9.33 8.90 -9.99
N GLN A 65 8.21 8.94 -10.72
CA GLN A 65 6.99 8.27 -10.29
C GLN A 65 7.12 6.73 -10.37
N LYS A 66 7.71 6.21 -11.44
CA LYS A 66 8.02 4.78 -11.60
C LYS A 66 9.01 4.30 -10.55
N TYR A 67 10.02 5.11 -10.23
CA TYR A 67 10.94 4.85 -9.12
C TYR A 67 10.20 4.79 -7.78
N ALA A 68 9.29 5.72 -7.51
CA ALA A 68 8.47 5.69 -6.31
C ALA A 68 7.60 4.42 -6.22
N MET A 69 6.97 4.01 -7.34
CA MET A 69 6.20 2.76 -7.42
C MET A 69 7.09 1.53 -7.14
N ALA A 70 8.28 1.47 -7.75
CA ALA A 70 9.23 0.38 -7.52
C ALA A 70 9.70 0.31 -6.05
N MET A 71 9.91 1.46 -5.40
CA MET A 71 10.26 1.51 -3.98
C MET A 71 9.13 0.98 -3.10
N LEU A 72 7.88 1.35 -3.36
CA LEU A 72 6.72 0.79 -2.65
C LEU A 72 6.58 -0.71 -2.90
N ALA A 73 6.73 -1.16 -4.15
CA ALA A 73 6.68 -2.58 -4.50
C ALA A 73 7.71 -3.39 -3.71
N LYS A 74 8.96 -2.92 -3.67
CA LYS A 74 10.08 -3.60 -3.01
C LYS A 74 9.98 -3.57 -1.47
N HIS A 75 9.64 -2.41 -0.90
CA HIS A 75 9.81 -2.17 0.54
C HIS A 75 8.50 -2.21 1.34
N VAL A 76 7.34 -2.14 0.68
CA VAL A 76 6.04 -2.11 1.37
C VAL A 76 5.22 -3.33 1.00
N PHE A 77 5.18 -3.67 -0.29
CA PHE A 77 4.28 -4.70 -0.77
C PHE A 77 4.91 -6.08 -0.80
N ALA A 78 6.19 -6.24 -1.17
CA ALA A 78 6.87 -7.53 -1.35
C ALA A 78 6.62 -8.57 -0.22
N PRO A 79 6.63 -9.89 -0.49
CA PRO A 79 6.34 -10.93 0.52
C PRO A 79 7.21 -10.91 1.78
N GLY A 80 8.45 -10.43 1.67
CA GLY A 80 9.38 -10.26 2.79
C GLY A 80 9.49 -8.82 3.31
N ALA A 81 8.77 -7.87 2.72
CA ALA A 81 8.74 -6.50 3.20
C ALA A 81 8.19 -6.44 4.62
N LEU A 82 8.71 -5.52 5.44
CA LEU A 82 8.24 -5.28 6.81
C LEU A 82 8.29 -6.51 7.73
N THR A 83 9.05 -7.55 7.37
CA THR A 83 9.23 -8.73 8.22
C THR A 83 10.00 -8.34 9.46
N ILE A 84 9.39 -8.53 10.62
CA ILE A 84 10.04 -8.27 11.91
C ILE A 84 10.83 -9.53 12.32
N PRO A 85 12.13 -9.41 12.63
CA PRO A 85 12.92 -10.53 13.12
C PRO A 85 12.27 -11.21 14.34
N GLY A 86 12.23 -12.55 14.35
CA GLY A 86 11.58 -13.32 15.42
C GLY A 86 12.15 -13.02 16.81
N ASN A 87 13.46 -12.80 16.89
CA ASN A 87 14.11 -12.37 18.13
C ASN A 87 13.54 -11.04 18.64
N LEU A 88 13.24 -10.08 17.77
CA LEU A 88 12.64 -8.82 18.19
C LEU A 88 11.19 -9.03 18.67
N LEU A 89 10.41 -9.85 17.96
CA LEU A 89 9.00 -10.12 18.31
C LEU A 89 8.81 -10.62 19.74
N SER A 90 9.68 -11.53 20.19
CA SER A 90 9.65 -12.06 21.57
C SER A 90 9.90 -10.99 22.64
N HIS A 91 10.49 -9.85 22.26
CA HIS A 91 10.84 -8.75 23.18
C HIS A 91 9.93 -7.53 23.03
N LEU A 92 8.84 -7.61 22.25
CA LEU A 92 7.87 -6.52 22.08
C LEU A 92 6.71 -6.58 23.09
N GLN A 93 6.87 -7.27 24.21
CA GLN A 93 5.81 -7.41 25.20
C GLN A 93 5.42 -6.06 25.82
N ALA A 94 4.14 -5.69 25.71
CA ALA A 94 3.60 -4.56 26.47
C ALA A 94 3.57 -4.90 27.95
N GLN A 95 4.26 -4.12 28.79
CA GLN A 95 4.25 -4.33 30.22
C GLN A 95 3.10 -3.56 30.88
N ARG A 96 1.93 -4.20 30.97
CA ARG A 96 0.82 -3.76 31.85
C ARG A 96 0.58 -4.84 32.92
N ARG A 97 0.46 -4.43 34.18
CA ARG A 97 0.20 -5.34 35.32
C ARG A 97 -1.28 -5.78 35.33
N GLY A 98 -1.55 -7.04 35.67
CA GLY A 98 -2.90 -7.63 35.79
C GLY A 98 -3.39 -8.43 34.58
N PHE A 99 -4.48 -9.19 34.76
CA PHE A 99 -5.06 -10.11 33.77
C PHE A 99 -5.58 -9.43 32.48
N SER A 100 -5.69 -8.10 32.46
CA SER A 100 -6.18 -7.30 31.33
C SER A 100 -5.07 -6.71 30.44
N GLY A 101 -3.79 -6.92 30.79
CA GLY A 101 -2.71 -6.02 30.36
C GLY A 101 -1.76 -6.52 29.26
N ALA A 102 -1.36 -7.80 29.29
CA ALA A 102 -0.35 -8.31 28.38
C ALA A 102 -0.98 -8.82 27.08
N LYS A 103 -1.16 -7.93 26.09
CA LYS A 103 -1.47 -8.35 24.72
C LYS A 103 -0.17 -8.51 23.95
N ALA A 104 0.03 -9.70 23.36
CA ALA A 104 1.06 -9.88 22.34
C ALA A 104 0.86 -8.83 21.23
N PRO A 105 1.93 -8.23 20.69
CA PRO A 105 1.82 -7.29 19.59
C PRO A 105 1.10 -7.92 18.40
N LEU A 106 0.12 -7.21 17.87
CA LEU A 106 -0.54 -7.62 16.63
C LEU A 106 0.33 -7.16 15.44
N VAL A 107 1.45 -7.84 15.24
CA VAL A 107 2.47 -7.48 14.23
C VAL A 107 1.86 -7.30 12.84
N ARG A 108 0.97 -8.21 12.45
CA ARG A 108 0.28 -8.15 11.17
C ARG A 108 -0.59 -6.91 11.03
N LEU A 109 -1.26 -6.49 12.11
CA LEU A 109 -2.04 -5.25 12.13
C LEU A 109 -1.13 -4.03 11.91
N ASP A 110 0.06 -4.03 12.52
CA ASP A 110 1.00 -2.93 12.41
C ASP A 110 1.65 -2.85 11.01
N VAL A 111 2.02 -3.98 10.40
CA VAL A 111 2.42 -4.06 8.98
C VAL A 111 1.29 -3.59 8.07
N GLY A 112 0.06 -4.07 8.34
CA GLY A 112 -1.13 -3.69 7.58
C GLY A 112 -1.38 -2.18 7.59
N LYS A 113 -1.18 -1.49 8.72
CA LYS A 113 -1.30 -0.02 8.80
C LYS A 113 -0.33 0.71 7.88
N VAL A 114 0.89 0.20 7.72
CA VAL A 114 1.89 0.80 6.82
C VAL A 114 1.45 0.60 5.36
N GLN A 115 1.06 -0.62 5.00
CA GLN A 115 0.57 -0.94 3.66
C GLN A 115 -0.68 -0.13 3.31
N GLN A 116 -1.65 -0.08 4.22
CA GLN A 116 -2.87 0.71 4.06
C GLN A 116 -2.56 2.19 3.88
N SER A 117 -1.57 2.77 4.56
CA SER A 117 -1.23 4.18 4.39
C SER A 117 -0.82 4.55 2.95
N ALA A 118 -0.11 3.65 2.25
CA ALA A 118 0.19 3.83 0.84
C ALA A 118 -1.07 3.68 -0.02
N LEU A 119 -1.83 2.60 0.19
CA LEU A 119 -3.02 2.29 -0.59
C LEU A 119 -4.10 3.38 -0.46
N SER A 120 -4.34 3.87 0.75
CA SER A 120 -5.35 4.90 1.01
C SER A 120 -5.02 6.23 0.33
N HIS A 121 -3.75 6.52 0.06
CA HIS A 121 -3.39 7.67 -0.77
C HIS A 121 -3.57 7.36 -2.26
N LEU A 122 -3.00 6.23 -2.74
CA LEU A 122 -2.96 5.90 -4.17
C LEU A 122 -4.32 5.58 -4.77
N LEU A 123 -5.23 5.01 -3.98
CA LEU A 123 -6.59 4.66 -4.40
C LEU A 123 -7.63 5.70 -4.00
N HIS A 124 -7.21 6.82 -3.40
CA HIS A 124 -8.14 7.89 -3.07
C HIS A 124 -8.70 8.53 -4.34
N VAL A 125 -10.00 8.79 -4.38
CA VAL A 125 -10.65 9.35 -5.56
C VAL A 125 -10.03 10.68 -6.01
N THR A 126 -9.65 11.55 -5.07
CA THR A 126 -8.94 12.80 -5.38
C THR A 126 -7.57 12.55 -6.01
N THR A 127 -6.85 11.52 -5.58
CA THR A 127 -5.53 11.18 -6.14
C THR A 127 -5.69 10.64 -7.56
N LEU A 128 -6.66 9.74 -7.77
CA LEU A 128 -6.93 9.18 -9.10
C LEU A 128 -7.37 10.26 -10.09
N ARG A 129 -8.30 11.14 -9.68
CA ARG A 129 -8.69 12.31 -10.49
C ARG A 129 -7.50 13.22 -10.78
N ARG A 130 -6.66 13.51 -9.78
CA ARG A 130 -5.46 14.33 -9.98
C ARG A 130 -4.50 13.70 -11.00
N ILE A 131 -4.33 12.38 -10.99
CA ILE A 131 -3.52 11.68 -12.00
C ILE A 131 -4.11 11.90 -13.39
N VAL A 132 -5.43 11.74 -13.55
CA VAL A 132 -6.15 12.00 -14.80
C VAL A 132 -5.94 13.46 -15.26
N ASP A 133 -6.26 14.43 -14.39
CA ASP A 133 -6.17 15.85 -14.71
C ASP A 133 -4.74 16.29 -15.03
N SER A 134 -3.75 15.68 -14.37
CA SER A 134 -2.35 15.97 -14.63
C SER A 134 -1.87 15.63 -16.03
N GLY A 135 -2.59 14.75 -16.73
CA GLY A 135 -2.34 14.50 -18.16
C GLY A 135 -2.49 15.74 -19.03
N PHE A 136 -3.39 16.67 -18.68
CA PHE A 136 -3.61 17.90 -19.46
C PHE A 136 -2.42 18.85 -19.47
N TYR A 137 -1.49 18.72 -18.53
CA TYR A 137 -0.30 19.56 -18.43
C TYR A 137 1.00 18.74 -18.32
N GLY A 138 0.99 17.53 -18.91
CA GLY A 138 2.21 16.79 -19.23
C GLY A 138 2.56 15.60 -18.32
N ASN A 139 1.64 15.12 -17.48
CA ASN A 139 1.88 13.87 -16.77
C ASN A 139 1.80 12.68 -17.74
N GLU A 140 2.88 11.91 -17.83
CA GLU A 140 2.97 10.74 -18.69
C GLU A 140 2.58 9.44 -17.96
N TYR A 141 2.49 9.45 -16.64
CA TYR A 141 2.08 8.27 -15.88
C TYR A 141 0.57 8.26 -15.66
N ASP A 142 -0.16 7.73 -16.64
CA ASP A 142 -1.62 7.71 -16.60
C ASP A 142 -2.20 6.79 -15.51
N VAL A 143 -3.47 7.02 -15.16
CA VAL A 143 -4.14 6.30 -14.06
C VAL A 143 -4.25 4.79 -14.32
N HIS A 144 -4.37 4.36 -15.57
CA HIS A 144 -4.42 2.94 -15.93
C HIS A 144 -3.08 2.28 -15.68
N ALA A 145 -1.98 2.91 -16.10
CA ALA A 145 -0.63 2.44 -15.87
C ALA A 145 -0.27 2.42 -14.36
N VAL A 146 -0.65 3.45 -13.60
CA VAL A 146 -0.44 3.50 -12.15
C VAL A 146 -1.13 2.34 -11.44
N LEU A 147 -2.41 2.11 -11.75
CA LEU A 147 -3.17 1.04 -11.14
C LEU A 147 -2.66 -0.35 -11.58
N GLY A 148 -2.24 -0.50 -12.84
CA GLY A 148 -1.63 -1.73 -13.36
C GLY A 148 -0.37 -2.12 -12.61
N ASP A 149 0.60 -1.21 -12.49
CA ASP A 149 1.85 -1.46 -11.76
C ASP A 149 1.59 -1.77 -10.28
N LEU A 150 0.62 -1.08 -9.66
CA LEU A 150 0.23 -1.33 -8.28
C LEU A 150 -0.37 -2.73 -8.10
N THR A 151 -1.27 -3.16 -9.01
CA THR A 151 -1.81 -4.52 -9.01
C THR A 151 -0.69 -5.55 -9.16
N SER A 152 0.22 -5.35 -10.11
CA SER A 152 1.36 -6.23 -10.34
C SER A 152 2.26 -6.37 -9.10
N ALA A 153 2.57 -5.26 -8.43
CA ALA A 153 3.36 -5.26 -7.19
C ALA A 153 2.73 -6.10 -6.06
N ILE A 154 1.40 -6.18 -6.04
CA ILE A 154 0.61 -6.87 -5.00
C ILE A 154 0.32 -8.33 -5.34
N PHE A 155 0.20 -8.70 -6.62
CA PHE A 155 -0.25 -10.04 -7.00
C PHE A 155 0.80 -10.92 -7.69
N ASP A 156 1.72 -10.38 -8.50
CA ASP A 156 2.47 -11.19 -9.47
C ASP A 156 3.30 -12.29 -8.84
N VAL A 157 4.02 -11.97 -7.75
CA VAL A 157 4.86 -12.94 -7.02
C VAL A 157 4.04 -14.07 -6.40
N ASP A 158 2.78 -13.80 -6.04
CA ASP A 158 1.89 -14.71 -5.33
C ASP A 158 1.13 -15.68 -6.26
N LEU A 159 1.21 -15.48 -7.58
CA LEU A 159 0.48 -16.31 -8.54
C LEU A 159 0.98 -17.75 -8.59
N ARG A 160 2.28 -17.96 -8.30
CA ARG A 160 2.96 -19.26 -8.47
C ARG A 160 3.39 -19.92 -7.16
N ILE A 161 3.11 -19.31 -6.01
CA ILE A 161 3.54 -19.79 -4.68
C ILE A 161 2.36 -19.86 -3.71
N SER A 162 2.57 -20.51 -2.56
CA SER A 162 1.65 -20.39 -1.43
C SER A 162 1.75 -19.00 -0.81
N VAL A 163 0.59 -18.36 -0.61
CA VAL A 163 0.52 -16.97 -0.17
C VAL A 163 0.53 -16.92 1.36
N ASN A 164 1.50 -16.19 1.92
CA ASN A 164 1.61 -16.01 3.37
C ASN A 164 0.49 -15.11 3.90
N SER A 165 0.30 -15.10 5.22
CA SER A 165 -0.81 -14.37 5.84
C SER A 165 -0.73 -12.84 5.70
N TYR A 166 0.47 -12.25 5.67
CA TYR A 166 0.64 -10.81 5.43
C TYR A 166 0.20 -10.41 4.02
N ARG A 167 0.57 -11.23 3.03
CA ARG A 167 0.22 -11.00 1.62
C ARG A 167 -1.27 -11.23 1.37
N LYS A 168 -1.89 -12.19 2.06
CA LYS A 168 -3.36 -12.38 2.02
C LYS A 168 -4.09 -11.13 2.49
N ASP A 169 -3.71 -10.59 3.65
CA ASP A 169 -4.33 -9.38 4.21
C ASP A 169 -4.11 -8.15 3.30
N LEU A 170 -2.91 -8.00 2.73
CA LEU A 170 -2.60 -6.94 1.75
C LEU A 170 -3.51 -7.03 0.52
N GLN A 171 -3.63 -8.21 -0.09
CA GLN A 171 -4.43 -8.42 -1.29
C GLN A 171 -5.91 -8.14 -1.04
N VAL A 172 -6.46 -8.60 0.09
CA VAL A 172 -7.86 -8.30 0.47
C VAL A 172 -8.03 -6.80 0.67
N SER A 173 -7.16 -6.17 1.45
CA SER A 173 -7.24 -4.72 1.73
C SER A 173 -7.14 -3.87 0.46
N TYR A 174 -6.34 -4.30 -0.53
CA TYR A 174 -6.25 -3.66 -1.82
C TYR A 174 -7.54 -3.80 -2.65
N VAL A 175 -8.09 -5.01 -2.73
CA VAL A 175 -9.34 -5.29 -3.46
C VAL A 175 -10.52 -4.55 -2.84
N GLU A 176 -10.63 -4.52 -1.51
CA GLU A 176 -11.67 -3.77 -0.81
C GLU A 176 -11.59 -2.26 -1.10
N GLN A 177 -10.38 -1.69 -1.14
CA GLN A 177 -10.20 -0.28 -1.48
C GLN A 177 -10.51 0.02 -2.95
N LEU A 178 -10.17 -0.88 -3.88
CA LEU A 178 -10.60 -0.76 -5.28
C LEU A 178 -12.13 -0.79 -5.39
N ILE A 179 -12.79 -1.71 -4.69
CA ILE A 179 -14.25 -1.82 -4.66
C ILE A 179 -14.87 -0.56 -4.05
N MET A 180 -14.29 -0.03 -2.97
CA MET A 180 -14.75 1.21 -2.36
C MET A 180 -14.62 2.39 -3.34
N ALA A 181 -13.51 2.49 -4.06
CA ALA A 181 -13.32 3.51 -5.08
C ALA A 181 -14.28 3.33 -6.27
N PHE A 182 -14.56 2.09 -6.67
CA PHE A 182 -15.52 1.75 -7.73
C PHE A 182 -16.97 2.09 -7.37
N ASN A 183 -17.35 1.93 -6.09
CA ASN A 183 -18.69 2.20 -5.58
C ASN A 183 -18.88 3.63 -5.07
N GLY A 184 -17.84 4.46 -5.11
CA GLY A 184 -17.90 5.83 -4.59
C GLY A 184 -18.73 6.76 -5.47
N ASP A 185 -19.34 7.77 -4.85
CA ASP A 185 -20.21 8.75 -5.55
C ASP A 185 -19.45 9.68 -6.51
N ALA A 186 -18.13 9.80 -6.36
CA ALA A 186 -17.30 10.70 -7.13
C ALA A 186 -17.05 10.16 -8.54
N LYS A 187 -17.85 10.65 -9.49
CA LYS A 187 -17.86 10.25 -10.90
C LYS A 187 -16.67 10.82 -11.67
N ASP A 188 -15.56 10.09 -11.72
CA ASP A 188 -14.52 10.27 -12.74
C ASP A 188 -14.51 9.01 -13.62
N ASN A 189 -15.06 9.11 -14.84
CA ASN A 189 -15.24 7.94 -15.70
C ASN A 189 -13.91 7.33 -16.16
N VAL A 190 -12.83 8.12 -16.24
CA VAL A 190 -11.50 7.64 -16.65
C VAL A 190 -10.89 6.81 -15.52
N ALA A 191 -10.94 7.31 -14.28
CA ALA A 191 -10.52 6.56 -13.11
C ALA A 191 -11.38 5.31 -12.89
N LEU A 192 -12.71 5.42 -13.02
CA LEU A 192 -13.64 4.30 -12.84
C LEU A 192 -13.41 3.17 -13.86
N SER A 193 -13.23 3.50 -15.13
CA SER A 193 -12.93 2.49 -16.16
C SER A 193 -11.59 1.79 -15.89
N SER A 194 -10.59 2.53 -15.40
CA SER A 194 -9.29 1.97 -15.00
C SER A 194 -9.39 1.08 -13.77
N ILE A 195 -10.19 1.45 -12.76
CA ILE A 195 -10.48 0.60 -11.59
C ILE A 195 -11.20 -0.67 -12.01
N TYR A 196 -12.23 -0.57 -12.86
CA TYR A 196 -12.96 -1.72 -13.39
C TYR A 196 -12.03 -2.68 -14.14
N ALA A 197 -11.12 -2.15 -14.95
CA ALA A 197 -10.10 -2.94 -15.63
C ALA A 197 -9.22 -3.72 -14.63
N GLN A 198 -8.82 -3.11 -13.50
CA GLN A 198 -8.07 -3.81 -12.46
C GLN A 198 -8.90 -4.86 -11.72
N ILE A 199 -10.14 -4.55 -11.32
CA ILE A 199 -11.02 -5.50 -10.64
C ILE A 199 -11.22 -6.76 -11.49
N THR A 200 -11.53 -6.61 -12.78
CA THR A 200 -11.70 -7.73 -13.72
C THR A 200 -10.38 -8.44 -14.03
N HIS A 201 -9.25 -7.73 -14.01
CA HIS A 201 -7.93 -8.35 -14.13
C HIS A 201 -7.62 -9.24 -12.92
N ILE A 202 -7.86 -8.75 -11.70
CA ILE A 202 -7.64 -9.51 -10.46
C ILE A 202 -8.53 -10.75 -10.43
N ASP A 203 -9.81 -10.67 -10.80
CA ASP A 203 -10.67 -11.86 -10.87
C ASP A 203 -10.07 -12.94 -11.78
N ARG A 204 -9.61 -12.54 -12.98
CA ARG A 204 -8.92 -13.44 -13.91
C ARG A 204 -7.64 -14.03 -13.33
N LEU A 205 -6.86 -13.24 -12.60
CA LEU A 205 -5.65 -13.73 -11.90
C LEU A 205 -6.01 -14.76 -10.82
N MET A 206 -7.05 -14.50 -10.02
CA MET A 206 -7.48 -15.37 -8.92
C MET A 206 -8.15 -16.66 -9.42
N ALA A 207 -8.77 -16.62 -10.60
CA ALA A 207 -9.34 -17.79 -11.27
C ALA A 207 -8.28 -18.80 -11.73
N ARG A 208 -7.03 -18.38 -11.93
CA ARG A 208 -5.95 -19.29 -12.35
C ARG A 208 -5.66 -20.29 -11.23
N SER A 209 -5.84 -21.58 -11.53
CA SER A 209 -5.47 -22.66 -10.62
C SER A 209 -3.96 -22.84 -10.64
N SER A 210 -3.30 -22.65 -9.48
CA SER A 210 -1.95 -23.16 -9.30
C SER A 210 -2.05 -24.56 -8.71
N LYS A 211 -1.57 -25.57 -9.45
CA LYS A 211 -1.50 -26.96 -8.96
C LYS A 211 -0.64 -27.07 -7.69
N SER A 212 0.34 -26.17 -7.51
CA SER A 212 1.24 -26.12 -6.35
C SER A 212 0.71 -25.30 -5.17
N ALA A 213 -0.43 -24.60 -5.30
CA ALA A 213 -0.97 -23.80 -4.20
C ALA A 213 -1.60 -24.68 -3.10
N ASP A 214 -1.33 -24.34 -1.84
CA ASP A 214 -1.96 -24.97 -0.69
C ASP A 214 -3.48 -24.69 -0.60
N ALA A 215 -4.18 -25.47 0.23
CA ALA A 215 -5.63 -25.34 0.41
C ALA A 215 -6.04 -23.93 0.91
N ALA A 216 -5.23 -23.32 1.78
CA ALA A 216 -5.48 -21.98 2.33
C ALA A 216 -5.38 -20.89 1.25
N THR A 217 -4.43 -21.00 0.33
CA THR A 217 -4.25 -20.09 -0.82
C THR A 217 -5.40 -20.26 -1.81
N LYS A 218 -5.85 -21.50 -2.07
CA LYS A 218 -7.03 -21.75 -2.90
C LYS A 218 -8.30 -21.12 -2.29
N ALA A 219 -8.49 -21.25 -0.98
CA ALA A 219 -9.61 -20.62 -0.28
C ALA A 219 -9.54 -19.08 -0.35
N HIS A 220 -8.35 -18.51 -0.13
CA HIS A 220 -8.10 -17.07 -0.23
C HIS A 220 -8.42 -16.51 -1.61
N ARG A 221 -7.96 -17.16 -2.69
CA ARG A 221 -8.26 -16.72 -4.06
C ARG A 221 -9.77 -16.74 -4.33
N ARG A 222 -10.48 -17.79 -3.88
CA ARG A 222 -11.96 -17.85 -3.99
C ARG A 222 -12.63 -16.71 -3.23
N TYR A 223 -12.14 -16.37 -2.04
CA TYR A 223 -12.68 -15.26 -1.26
C TYR A 223 -12.53 -13.92 -1.97
N ILE A 224 -11.36 -13.62 -2.55
CA ILE A 224 -11.17 -12.39 -3.36
C ILE A 224 -12.16 -12.35 -4.53
N ARG A 225 -12.36 -13.48 -5.23
CA ARG A 225 -13.35 -13.54 -6.34
C ARG A 225 -14.77 -13.26 -5.86
N GLN A 226 -15.16 -13.82 -4.70
CA GLN A 226 -16.46 -13.56 -4.10
C GLN A 226 -16.65 -12.07 -3.77
N LEU A 227 -15.62 -11.38 -3.26
CA LEU A 227 -15.69 -9.94 -3.02
C LEU A 227 -15.91 -9.15 -4.31
N ILE A 228 -15.18 -9.51 -5.38
CA ILE A 228 -15.30 -8.87 -6.69
C ILE A 228 -16.69 -9.12 -7.30
N GLU A 229 -17.16 -10.36 -7.30
CA GLU A 229 -18.48 -10.73 -7.81
C GLU A 229 -19.60 -9.96 -7.09
N ALA A 230 -19.55 -9.91 -5.76
CA ALA A 230 -20.53 -9.18 -4.95
C ALA A 230 -20.49 -7.66 -5.20
N ALA A 231 -19.33 -7.09 -5.54
CA ALA A 231 -19.21 -5.68 -5.89
C ALA A 231 -19.79 -5.39 -7.28
N LEU A 232 -19.51 -6.25 -8.26
CA LEU A 232 -19.99 -6.08 -9.64
C LEU A 232 -21.50 -6.31 -9.78
N ALA A 233 -22.12 -7.11 -8.91
CA ALA A 233 -23.56 -7.33 -8.90
C ALA A 233 -24.40 -6.16 -8.35
N LYS A 234 -23.77 -5.17 -7.70
CA LYS A 234 -24.45 -4.01 -7.08
C LYS A 234 -24.54 -2.78 -7.98
N HIS A 235 -23.81 -2.77 -9.09
CA HIS A 235 -23.84 -1.73 -10.12
C HIS A 235 -24.72 -2.15 -11.28
#